data_AF-A0A8X7R530-F1
#
_entry.id   AF-A0A8X7R530-F1
#
_cell.length_a   1.000
_cell.length_b   1.000
_cell.length_c   1.000
_cell.angle_alpha   90.00
_cell.angle_beta   90.00
_cell.angle_gamma   90.00
#
_symmetry.space_group_name_H-M   'P 1'
#
loop_
_entity.id
_entity.type
_entity.pdbx_description
1 polymer ?
#
loop_
_entity_poly.entity_id
_entity_poly.type
_entity_poly.pdbx_seq_one_letter_code
_entity_poly.pdbx_strand_id
1 'polypeptide(L)'
;MTVKAAKKAKIRDCWSVDGFVRAEDVRHGMSNEELFWRASMVPMKEDYPYDRVPKVAFMFMTRGPLPMLPLWEKFFRGNEKYLSVYVHTPHESWIRHECLE
;
A
#
# COMPACT_ATOMS: atom_id res chain seq x y z
N MET A 1 23.36 -6.61 -43.54
CA MET A 1 22.26 -6.59 -42.55
C MET A 1 22.80 -5.94 -41.28
N THR A 2 22.47 -4.68 -41.02
CA THR A 2 22.93 -3.96 -39.82
C THR A 2 21.86 -4.07 -38.73
N VAL A 3 22.18 -4.78 -37.66
CA VAL A 3 21.31 -4.89 -36.48
C VAL A 3 21.36 -3.55 -35.75
N LYS A 4 20.22 -2.84 -35.66
CA LYS A 4 20.12 -1.65 -34.82
C LYS A 4 20.24 -2.09 -33.37
N ALA A 5 21.19 -1.52 -32.64
CA ALA A 5 21.22 -1.66 -31.19
C ALA A 5 19.89 -1.16 -30.62
N ALA A 6 19.16 -2.05 -29.95
CA ALA A 6 18.01 -1.64 -29.15
C ALA A 6 18.52 -0.67 -28.08
N LYS A 7 17.87 0.49 -27.96
CA LYS A 7 18.13 1.41 -26.84
C LYS A 7 17.92 0.61 -25.56
N LYS A 8 18.94 0.57 -24.71
CA LYS A 8 18.84 -0.06 -23.40
C LYS A 8 17.72 0.65 -22.64
N ALA A 9 16.68 -0.10 -22.32
CA ALA A 9 15.68 0.22 -21.31
C ALA A 9 16.37 0.87 -20.11
N LYS A 10 15.93 2.07 -19.72
CA LYS A 10 16.44 2.72 -18.51
C LYS A 10 15.76 2.01 -17.32
N ILE A 11 16.42 1.00 -16.77
CA ILE A 11 16.01 0.36 -15.51
C ILE A 11 15.87 1.47 -14.47
N ARG A 12 14.64 1.75 -14.03
CA ARG A 12 14.32 2.82 -13.08
C ARG A 12 14.05 2.21 -11.71
N ASP A 13 14.75 2.71 -10.70
CA ASP A 13 14.50 2.37 -9.31
C ASP A 13 13.25 3.12 -8.81
N CYS A 14 12.09 2.50 -8.98
CA CYS A 14 10.80 2.99 -8.49
C CYS A 14 10.69 2.96 -6.95
N TRP A 15 11.63 2.35 -6.25
CA TRP A 15 11.67 2.33 -4.78
C TRP A 15 12.50 3.48 -4.20
N SER A 16 13.22 4.23 -5.03
CA SER A 16 13.86 5.46 -4.59
C SER A 16 12.81 6.48 -4.13
N VAL A 17 13.12 7.21 -3.07
CA VAL A 17 12.25 8.29 -2.56
C VAL A 17 11.92 9.28 -3.68
N ASP A 18 12.90 9.60 -4.53
CA ASP A 18 12.71 10.51 -5.66
C ASP A 18 11.71 9.99 -6.69
N GLY A 19 11.72 8.68 -6.99
CA GLY A 19 10.77 8.05 -7.90
C GLY A 19 9.36 7.94 -7.33
N PHE A 20 9.24 7.74 -6.01
CA PHE A 20 7.96 7.73 -5.31
C PHE A 20 7.33 9.12 -5.21
N VAL A 21 8.13 10.15 -4.88
CA VAL A 21 7.65 11.53 -4.69
C VAL A 21 7.29 12.20 -6.02
N ARG A 22 8.01 11.88 -7.11
CA ARG A 22 7.77 12.44 -8.44
C ARG A 22 7.28 11.37 -9.41
N ALA A 23 6.04 10.93 -9.22
CA ALA A 23 5.37 10.06 -10.17
C ALA A 23 5.24 10.78 -11.53
N GLU A 24 5.80 10.19 -12.58
CA GLU A 24 5.75 10.76 -13.94
C GLU A 24 4.42 10.49 -14.65
N ASP A 25 3.70 9.43 -14.27
CA ASP A 25 2.42 9.03 -14.86
C ASP A 25 1.30 9.22 -13.83
N VAL A 26 0.71 10.41 -13.82
CA VAL A 26 -0.35 10.80 -12.89
C VAL A 26 -1.67 10.86 -13.64
N ARG A 27 -2.64 10.05 -13.23
CA ARG A 27 -3.97 9.97 -13.88
C ARG A 27 -4.94 11.09 -13.45
N HIS A 28 -4.44 12.29 -13.18
CA HIS A 28 -5.28 13.46 -12.88
C HIS A 28 -4.70 14.74 -13.49
N GLY A 29 -5.57 15.66 -13.88
CA GLY A 29 -5.19 16.98 -14.40
C GLY A 29 -5.06 18.09 -13.34
N MET A 30 -5.06 17.74 -12.05
CA MET A 30 -4.99 18.71 -10.95
C MET A 30 -3.56 19.20 -10.70
N SER A 31 -3.44 20.48 -10.33
CA SER A 31 -2.21 21.09 -9.81
C SER A 31 -1.87 20.61 -8.40
N ASN A 32 -0.63 20.83 -7.96
CA ASN A 32 -0.19 20.48 -6.60
C ASN A 32 -0.97 21.28 -5.54
N GLU A 33 -1.29 22.55 -5.82
CA GLU A 33 -2.07 23.41 -4.94
C GLU A 33 -3.50 22.89 -4.75
N GLU A 34 -4.14 22.43 -5.83
CA GLU A 34 -5.49 21.83 -5.77
C GLU A 34 -5.49 20.48 -5.04
N LEU A 35 -4.48 19.64 -5.28
CA LEU A 35 -4.29 18.40 -4.52
C LEU A 35 -4.11 18.67 -3.04
N PHE A 36 -3.24 19.62 -2.70
CA PHE A 36 -2.97 19.99 -1.32
C PHE A 36 -4.22 20.52 -0.64
N TRP A 37 -4.97 21.40 -1.31
CA TRP A 37 -6.25 21.90 -0.82
C TRP A 37 -7.24 20.76 -0.53
N ARG A 38 -7.39 19.80 -1.45
CA ARG A 38 -8.27 18.62 -1.24
C ARG A 38 -7.80 17.74 -0.08
N ALA A 39 -6.50 17.49 0.03
CA ALA A 39 -5.93 16.69 1.11
C ALA A 39 -6.03 17.38 2.49
N SER A 40 -6.08 18.71 2.50
CA SER A 40 -6.19 19.51 3.74
C SER A 40 -7.60 19.57 4.31
N MET A 41 -8.63 19.20 3.53
CA MET A 41 -10.00 19.21 4.01
C MET A 41 -10.29 18.07 4.97
N VAL A 42 -11.09 18.35 6.00
CA VAL A 42 -11.70 17.31 6.82
C VAL A 42 -12.83 16.68 5.99
N PRO A 43 -12.78 15.37 5.69
CA PRO A 43 -13.85 14.72 4.94
C PRO A 43 -15.14 14.76 5.77
N MET A 44 -16.13 15.53 5.32
CA MET A 44 -17.48 15.49 5.88
C MET A 44 -18.17 14.26 5.32
N LYS A 45 -18.63 13.38 6.21
CA LYS A 45 -19.24 12.11 5.85
C LYS A 45 -20.68 12.10 6.35
N GLU A 46 -21.62 11.86 5.45
CA GLU A 46 -23.01 11.56 5.83
C GLU A 46 -23.06 10.26 6.63
N ASP A 47 -24.08 10.13 7.48
CA ASP A 47 -24.30 8.92 8.26
C ASP A 47 -24.47 7.70 7.35
N TYR A 48 -23.91 6.57 7.78
CA TYR A 48 -23.98 5.36 6.97
C TYR A 48 -25.40 4.79 6.95
N PRO A 49 -25.85 4.23 5.80
CA PRO A 49 -27.16 3.58 5.69
C PRO A 49 -27.24 2.23 6.44
N TYR A 50 -26.28 1.92 7.32
CA TYR A 50 -26.22 0.71 8.12
C TYR A 50 -25.43 0.95 9.42
N ASP A 51 -25.77 0.20 10.46
CA ASP A 51 -25.08 0.25 11.74
C ASP A 51 -23.63 -0.18 11.59
N ARG A 52 -22.73 0.79 11.80
CA ARG A 52 -21.30 0.53 11.82
C ARG A 52 -20.86 0.20 13.22
N VAL A 53 -20.44 -1.04 13.41
CA VAL A 53 -19.66 -1.40 14.59
C VAL A 53 -18.25 -0.86 14.40
N PRO A 54 -17.74 0.00 15.30
CA PRO A 54 -16.35 0.45 15.24
C PRO A 54 -15.43 -0.77 15.42
N LYS A 55 -14.59 -1.04 14.42
CA LYS A 55 -13.63 -2.15 14.44
C LYS A 55 -12.21 -1.64 14.52
N VAL A 56 -11.37 -2.34 15.27
CA VAL A 56 -9.93 -2.11 15.31
C VAL A 56 -9.26 -3.02 14.29
N ALA A 57 -8.51 -2.42 13.36
CA ALA A 57 -7.76 -3.15 12.35
C ALA A 57 -6.32 -3.40 12.82
N PHE A 58 -5.92 -4.66 12.84
CA PHE A 58 -4.53 -5.10 13.04
C PHE A 58 -3.93 -5.44 11.68
N MET A 59 -2.77 -4.88 11.35
CA MET A 59 -2.02 -5.22 10.15
C MET A 59 -0.63 -5.73 10.52
N PHE A 60 -0.37 -7.00 10.19
CA PHE A 60 0.90 -7.64 10.40
C PHE A 60 1.66 -7.71 9.08
N MET A 61 2.80 -7.03 8.99
CA MET A 61 3.72 -7.14 7.85
C MET A 61 4.86 -8.08 8.25
N THR A 62 4.78 -9.35 7.85
CA THR A 62 5.76 -10.36 8.28
C THR A 62 6.46 -10.97 7.09
N ARG A 63 7.79 -11.10 7.15
CA ARG A 63 8.58 -11.85 6.15
C ARG A 63 8.63 -13.35 6.42
N GLY A 64 8.13 -13.79 7.57
CA GLY A 64 8.14 -15.17 8.03
C GLY A 64 7.05 -15.40 9.08
N PRO A 65 7.18 -16.43 9.93
CA PRO A 65 6.18 -16.72 10.96
C PRO A 65 5.92 -15.53 11.88
N LEU A 66 4.65 -15.28 12.20
CA LEU A 66 4.24 -14.15 13.03
C LEU A 66 4.79 -14.33 14.46
N PRO A 67 5.65 -13.43 14.96
CA PRO A 67 6.11 -13.50 16.34
C PRO A 67 4.94 -13.41 17.31
N MET A 68 5.01 -14.19 18.39
CA MET A 68 3.98 -14.25 19.43
C MET A 68 2.60 -14.72 18.94
N LEU A 69 2.52 -15.50 17.86
CA LEU A 69 1.27 -16.06 17.35
C LEU A 69 0.37 -16.68 18.46
N PRO A 70 0.89 -17.49 19.41
CA PRO A 70 0.04 -18.06 20.47
C PRO A 70 -0.55 -17.02 21.44
N LEU A 71 0.08 -15.85 21.57
CA LEU A 71 -0.45 -14.74 22.36
C LEU A 71 -1.55 -14.01 21.59
N TRP A 72 -1.31 -13.73 20.31
CA TRP A 72 -2.29 -13.08 19.43
C TRP A 72 -3.57 -13.90 19.31
N GLU A 73 -3.46 -15.22 19.21
CA GLU A 73 -4.61 -16.13 19.23
C GLU A 73 -5.45 -15.99 20.51
N LYS A 74 -4.80 -15.84 21.67
CA LYS A 74 -5.50 -15.64 22.94
C LYS A 74 -6.12 -14.25 23.03
N PHE A 75 -5.43 -13.24 22.52
CA PHE A 75 -5.91 -11.85 22.54
C PHE A 75 -7.14 -11.64 21.65
N PHE A 76 -7.17 -12.25 20.47
CA PHE A 76 -8.28 -12.10 19.53
C PHE A 76 -9.52 -12.92 19.86
N ARG A 77 -9.36 -13.98 20.66
CA ARG A 77 -10.46 -14.88 21.04
C ARG A 77 -11.61 -14.12 21.72
N GLY A 78 -12.82 -14.30 21.21
CA GLY A 78 -14.05 -13.72 21.76
C GLY A 78 -14.31 -12.25 21.35
N ASN A 79 -13.41 -11.63 20.57
CA ASN A 79 -13.53 -10.25 20.10
C ASN A 79 -13.62 -10.14 18.57
N GLU A 80 -13.94 -11.23 17.88
CA GLU A 80 -13.88 -11.35 16.41
C GLU A 80 -14.79 -10.34 15.71
N LYS A 81 -15.93 -9.99 16.34
CA LYS A 81 -16.86 -8.98 15.79
C LYS A 81 -16.31 -7.55 15.78
N TYR A 82 -15.38 -7.23 16.68
CA TYR A 82 -14.83 -5.89 16.88
C TYR A 82 -13.45 -5.71 16.27
N LEU A 83 -12.87 -6.78 15.73
CA LEU A 83 -11.51 -6.78 15.23
C LEU A 83 -11.48 -7.14 13.75
N SER A 84 -10.45 -6.68 13.05
CA SER A 84 -10.16 -7.08 11.67
C SER A 84 -8.66 -7.28 11.55
N VAL A 85 -8.24 -8.49 11.22
CA VAL A 85 -6.82 -8.88 11.23
C VAL A 85 -6.35 -9.15 9.80
N TYR A 86 -5.35 -8.40 9.36
CA TYR A 86 -4.71 -8.53 8.06
C TYR A 86 -3.28 -8.99 8.25
N VAL A 87 -2.87 -10.00 7.48
CA VAL A 87 -1.49 -10.49 7.45
C VAL A 87 -0.97 -10.33 6.04
N HIS A 88 0.03 -9.47 5.88
CA HIS A 88 0.72 -9.27 4.62
C HIS A 88 2.11 -9.89 4.68
N THR A 89 2.31 -10.92 3.86
CA THR A 89 3.61 -11.54 3.64
C THR A 89 4.10 -11.15 2.26
N PRO A 90 5.28 -10.51 2.14
CA PRO A 90 5.83 -10.24 0.82
C PRO A 90 6.14 -11.58 0.15
N HIS A 91 5.76 -11.69 -1.11
CA HIS A 91 6.09 -12.86 -1.90
C HIS A 91 7.58 -12.84 -2.27
N GLU A 92 8.24 -13.99 -2.14
CA GLU A 92 9.71 -14.10 -2.17
C GLU A 92 10.33 -13.60 -3.49
N SER A 93 9.56 -13.58 -4.57
CA SER A 93 9.98 -13.08 -5.89
C SER A 93 10.06 -11.55 -6.01
N TRP A 94 9.52 -10.77 -5.07
CA TRP A 94 9.44 -9.29 -5.15
C TRP A 94 10.64 -8.57 -4.52
N ILE A 95 11.65 -9.31 -4.04
CA ILE A 95 12.89 -8.72 -3.51
C ILE A 95 13.82 -8.25 -4.64
N ARG A 96 13.49 -8.49 -5.91
CA ARG A 96 14.17 -7.84 -7.04
C ARG A 96 13.58 -6.46 -7.29
N HIS A 97 14.41 -5.43 -7.10
CA HIS A 97 14.14 -4.00 -7.33
C HIS A 97 14.00 -3.62 -8.83
N GLU A 98 13.58 -4.54 -9.69
CA GLU A 98 13.46 -4.30 -11.12
C GLU A 98 11.99 -4.43 -11.54
N CYS A 99 11.38 -3.31 -11.93
CA CYS A 99 10.11 -3.33 -12.65
C CYS A 99 10.38 -3.81 -14.10
N LEU A 100 9.61 -4.80 -14.55
CA LEU A 100 9.52 -5.11 -15.98
C LEU A 100 8.84 -3.93 -16.69
N GLU A 101 9.39 -3.56 -17.86
CA GLU A 101 8.83 -2.55 -18.78
C GLU A 101 7.44 -2.93 -19.31
#